data_AF-A0A3D6BTN3-F1
#
_entry.id   AF-A0A3D6BTN3-F1
#
_cell.length_a   1.000
_cell.length_b   1.000
_cell.length_c   1.000
_cell.angle_alpha   90.00
_cell.angle_beta   90.00
_cell.angle_gamma   90.00
#
_symmetry.space_group_name_H-M   'P 1'
#
loop_
_entity.id
_entity.type
_entity.pdbx_description
1 polymer ?
#
loop_
_entity_poly.entity_id
_entity_poly.type
_entity_poly.pdbx_seq_one_letter_code
_entity_poly.pdbx_strand_id
1 'polypeptide(L)'
;VVLLDAELVVLNAKVLVYREDYGGEIGSKRWLKQFVGKTQNDDLRYGDNIMAISGATISVRSMIAAMNNLLQSLKILHSKEII
;
A
#
# COMPACT_ATOMS: atom_id res chain seq x y z
N VAL A 1 -5.47 5.75 4.70
CA VAL A 1 -4.44 6.37 5.57
C VAL A 1 -3.30 5.40 5.72
N VAL A 2 -2.07 5.89 5.60
CA VAL A 2 -0.84 5.13 5.82
C VAL A 2 -0.08 5.84 6.93
N LEU A 3 0.36 5.07 7.93
CA LEU A 3 1.17 5.56 9.04
C LEU A 3 2.62 5.14 8.77
N LEU A 4 3.54 6.09 8.90
CA LEU A 4 4.98 5.89 8.73
C LEU A 4 5.69 6.17 10.06
N ASP A 5 6.85 5.55 10.29
CA ASP A 5 7.78 5.95 11.35
C ASP A 5 8.71 7.09 10.88
N ALA A 6 9.68 7.44 11.73
CA ALA A 6 10.64 8.52 11.45
C ALA A 6 11.58 8.16 10.29
N GLU A 7 11.78 6.86 10.05
CA GLU A 7 12.58 6.29 8.97
C GLU A 7 11.78 6.04 7.69
N LEU A 8 10.54 6.57 7.61
CA LEU A 8 9.62 6.43 6.47
C LEU A 8 9.23 4.97 6.16
N VAL A 9 9.25 4.10 7.17
CA VAL A 9 8.78 2.71 7.09
C VAL A 9 7.30 2.64 7.42
N VAL A 10 6.54 1.85 6.64
CA VAL A 10 5.10 1.68 6.87
C VAL A 10 4.84 0.91 8.16
N LEU A 11 4.23 1.58 9.14
CA LEU A 11 3.77 0.98 10.40
C LEU A 11 2.37 0.39 10.28
N ASN A 12 1.49 1.04 9.51
CA ASN A 12 0.11 0.62 9.36
C ASN A 12 -0.53 1.20 8.09
N ALA A 13 -1.50 0.49 7.54
CA ALA A 13 -2.35 0.97 6.45
C ALA A 13 -3.81 0.68 6.77
N LYS A 14 -4.69 1.64 6.48
CA LYS A 14 -6.14 1.50 6.66
C LYS A 14 -6.91 2.14 5.52
N VAL A 15 -7.82 1.37 4.93
CA VAL A 15 -8.85 1.89 4.01
C VAL A 15 -9.97 2.49 4.86
N LEU A 16 -10.24 3.79 4.69
CA LEU A 16 -11.26 4.49 5.46
C LEU A 16 -12.63 4.46 4.78
N VAL A 17 -12.62 4.56 3.46
CA VAL A 17 -13.82 4.59 2.63
C VAL A 17 -13.53 3.74 1.40
N TYR A 18 -14.45 2.82 1.11
CA TYR A 18 -14.47 2.01 -0.11
C TYR A 18 -15.92 1.94 -0.57
N ARG A 19 -16.18 2.26 -1.83
CA ARG A 19 -17.55 2.49 -2.34
C ARG A 19 -17.99 1.49 -3.41
N GLU A 20 -17.14 0.54 -3.75
CA GLU A 20 -17.48 -0.49 -4.73
C GLU A 20 -18.17 -1.67 -4.03
N ASP A 21 -19.07 -2.32 -4.76
CA ASP A 21 -19.83 -3.48 -4.26
C ASP A 21 -18.96 -4.73 -4.06
N TYR A 22 -17.81 -4.81 -4.75
CA TYR A 22 -16.90 -5.96 -4.74
C TYR A 22 -15.47 -5.53 -4.46
N GLY A 23 -14.74 -6.37 -3.71
CA GLY A 23 -13.32 -6.16 -3.42
C GLY A 23 -13.04 -5.33 -2.17
N GLY A 24 -14.03 -5.16 -1.29
CA GLY A 24 -13.87 -4.54 0.03
C GLY A 24 -12.88 -5.27 0.95
N GLU A 25 -12.50 -6.51 0.61
CA GLU A 25 -11.50 -7.31 1.30
C GLU A 25 -10.12 -6.62 1.37
N ILE A 26 -9.83 -5.70 0.44
CA ILE A 26 -8.62 -4.86 0.52
C ILE A 26 -8.59 -3.99 1.79
N GLY A 27 -9.75 -3.75 2.42
CA GLY A 27 -9.87 -3.04 3.69
C GLY A 27 -9.62 -3.92 4.92
N SER A 28 -9.47 -5.23 4.75
CA SER A 28 -9.29 -6.15 5.88
C SER A 28 -7.91 -5.98 6.52
N LYS A 29 -7.87 -6.02 7.87
CA LYS A 29 -6.61 -5.96 8.63
C LYS A 29 -5.60 -7.02 8.19
N ARG A 30 -6.09 -8.23 7.87
CA ARG A 30 -5.26 -9.36 7.44
C ARG A 30 -4.55 -9.05 6.13
N TRP A 31 -5.28 -8.57 5.12
CA TRP A 31 -4.70 -8.29 3.82
C TRP A 31 -3.80 -7.04 3.86
N LEU A 32 -4.19 -5.99 4.59
CA LEU A 32 -3.41 -4.75 4.74
C LEU A 32 -2.09 -4.94 5.48
N LYS A 33 -1.96 -5.97 6.32
CA LYS A 33 -0.72 -6.27 7.06
C LYS A 33 0.49 -6.48 6.13
N GLN A 34 0.27 -6.84 4.87
CA GLN A 34 1.32 -7.05 3.87
C GLN A 34 2.12 -5.77 3.56
N PHE A 35 1.57 -4.59 3.86
CA PHE A 35 2.27 -3.31 3.67
C PHE A 35 3.15 -2.94 4.86
N VAL A 36 3.00 -3.58 6.02
CA VAL A 36 3.80 -3.24 7.22
C VAL A 36 5.27 -3.60 6.98
N GLY A 37 6.16 -2.69 7.32
CA GLY A 37 7.61 -2.82 7.11
C GLY A 37 8.08 -2.43 5.71
N LYS A 38 7.17 -2.06 4.80
CA LYS A 38 7.54 -1.60 3.44
C LYS A 38 8.13 -0.20 3.47
N THR A 39 9.08 0.04 2.58
CA THR A 39 9.87 1.26 2.49
C THR A 39 9.86 1.83 1.07
N GLN A 40 10.40 3.04 0.91
CA GLN A 40 10.62 3.68 -0.40
C GLN A 40 11.48 2.89 -1.40
N ASN A 41 12.12 1.80 -0.96
CA ASN A 41 12.95 0.93 -1.78
C ASN A 41 12.24 -0.37 -2.20
N ASP A 42 11.03 -0.62 -1.70
CA ASP A 42 10.23 -1.78 -2.09
C ASP A 42 9.41 -1.51 -3.36
N ASP A 43 9.23 -2.54 -4.17
CA ASP A 43 8.25 -2.56 -5.26
C ASP A 43 7.16 -3.60 -4.98
N LEU A 44 5.91 -3.17 -4.90
CA LEU A 44 4.76 -4.00 -4.59
C LEU A 44 4.14 -4.54 -5.88
N ARG A 45 3.98 -5.86 -5.97
CA ARG A 45 3.64 -6.58 -7.21
C ARG A 45 2.48 -7.56 -6.97
N TYR A 46 1.44 -7.42 -7.78
CA TYR A 46 0.23 -8.25 -7.71
C TYR A 46 0.54 -9.73 -7.91
N GLY A 47 0.11 -10.58 -6.97
CA GLY A 47 0.27 -12.04 -7.06
C GLY A 47 1.69 -12.55 -6.87
N ASP A 48 2.65 -11.65 -6.60
CA ASP A 48 4.03 -11.99 -6.28
C ASP A 48 4.27 -11.77 -4.78
N ASN A 49 4.49 -10.51 -4.39
CA ASN A 49 4.75 -10.15 -2.99
C ASN A 49 3.55 -9.49 -2.30
N ILE A 50 2.45 -9.29 -3.02
CA ILE A 50 1.13 -8.94 -2.47
C ILE A 50 0.10 -9.95 -2.95
N MET A 51 -0.59 -10.58 -2.00
CA MET A 51 -1.61 -11.59 -2.26
C MET A 51 -2.75 -11.01 -3.10
N ALA A 52 -3.12 -11.77 -4.14
CA ALA A 52 -4.37 -11.58 -4.87
C ALA A 52 -5.59 -11.84 -3.98
N ILE A 53 -6.73 -11.27 -4.37
CA ILE A 53 -8.03 -11.55 -3.76
C ILE A 53 -8.94 -11.99 -4.90
N SER A 54 -9.53 -13.18 -4.77
CA SER A 54 -10.46 -13.71 -5.78
C SER A 54 -11.64 -12.76 -5.97
N GLY A 55 -11.99 -12.48 -7.23
CA GLY A 55 -13.08 -11.54 -7.56
C GLY A 55 -12.78 -10.06 -7.34
N ALA A 56 -11.57 -9.70 -6.88
CA ALA A 56 -11.20 -8.32 -6.53
C ALA A 56 -9.90 -7.86 -7.21
N THR A 57 -9.58 -8.42 -8.38
CA THR A 57 -8.33 -8.15 -9.13
C THR A 57 -8.11 -6.64 -9.35
N ILE A 58 -9.15 -5.91 -9.75
CA ILE A 58 -9.06 -4.46 -10.01
C ILE A 58 -8.75 -3.71 -8.72
N SER A 59 -9.50 -3.99 -7.65
CA SER A 59 -9.35 -3.36 -6.34
C SER A 59 -7.94 -3.55 -5.76
N VAL A 60 -7.42 -4.79 -5.84
CA VAL A 60 -6.07 -5.13 -5.39
C VAL A 60 -5.02 -4.39 -6.23
N ARG A 61 -5.13 -4.41 -7.57
CA ARG A 61 -4.17 -3.71 -8.44
C ARG A 61 -4.15 -2.21 -8.20
N SER A 62 -5.32 -1.58 -8.05
CA SER A 62 -5.44 -0.16 -7.76
C SER A 62 -4.81 0.20 -6.41
N MET A 63 -5.03 -0.62 -5.38
CA MET A 63 -4.43 -0.40 -4.07
C MET A 63 -2.91 -0.56 -4.09
N ILE A 64 -2.40 -1.57 -4.80
CA ILE A 64 -0.95 -1.77 -5.01
C ILE A 64 -0.34 -0.54 -5.72
N ALA A 65 -0.96 -0.07 -6.79
CA ALA A 65 -0.50 1.11 -7.52
C ALA A 65 -0.48 2.36 -6.63
N ALA A 66 -1.52 2.58 -5.82
CA ALA A 66 -1.57 3.70 -4.88
C ALA A 66 -0.45 3.64 -3.84
N MET A 67 -0.16 2.45 -3.29
CA MET A 67 0.95 2.26 -2.35
C MET A 67 2.33 2.46 -3.02
N ASN A 68 2.55 1.94 -4.23
CA ASN A 68 3.80 2.17 -4.97
C ASN A 68 4.02 3.65 -5.27
N ASN A 69 2.97 4.37 -5.70
CA ASN A 69 3.05 5.81 -5.95
C ASN A 69 3.41 6.58 -4.67
N LEU A 70 2.87 6.18 -3.51
CA LEU A 70 3.23 6.76 -2.23
C LEU A 70 4.71 6.53 -1.91
N LEU A 71 5.18 5.27 -1.99
CA LEU A 71 6.57 4.90 -1.69
C LEU A 71 7.56 5.60 -2.64
N GLN A 72 7.22 5.72 -3.92
CA GLN A 72 8.01 6.47 -4.89
C GLN A 72 8.03 7.97 -4.56
N SER A 73 6.90 8.54 -4.12
CA SER A 73 6.83 9.94 -3.73
C SER A 73 7.72 10.22 -2.52
N LEU A 74 7.72 9.32 -1.52
CA LEU A 74 8.63 9.37 -0.38
C LEU A 74 10.10 9.33 -0.85
N LYS A 75 10.43 8.42 -1.78
CA LYS A 75 11.77 8.34 -2.38
C LYS A 75 12.24 9.65 -2.97
N ILE A 76 11.37 10.29 -3.74
CA ILE A 76 11.69 11.57 -4.39
C ILE A 76 11.89 12.67 -3.34
N LEU A 77 11.00 12.79 -2.37
CA LEU A 77 11.09 13.84 -1.33
C LEU A 77 12.33 13.65 -0.44
N HIS A 78 12.60 12.42 -0.02
CA HIS A 78 13.79 12.08 0.77
C HIS A 78 15.08 12.32 0.00
N SER A 79 15.13 11.98 -1.30
CA SER A 79 16.30 12.25 -2.16
C SER A 79 16.58 13.73 -2.40
N LYS A 80 15.59 14.60 -2.16
CA LYS A 80 15.68 16.05 -2.33
C LYS A 80 15.88 16.77 -0.99
N GLU A 81 16.05 16.04 0.11
CA GLU A 81 16.19 16.60 1.46
C GLU A 81 15.02 17.50 1.88
N ILE A 82 13.82 17.23 1.35
CA ILE A 82 12.58 17.95 1.73
C ILE A 82 11.98 17.36 3.01
N ILE A 83 12.13 16.04 3.15
CA ILE A 83 11.76 15.24 4.33
C ILE A 83 12.91 14.31 4.67
#